data_AF-A0A953JWL9-F1
#
_entry.id   AF-A0A953JWL9-F1
#
_cell.length_a   1.000
_cell.length_b   1.000
_cell.length_c   1.000
_cell.angle_alpha   90.00
_cell.angle_beta   90.00
_cell.angle_gamma   90.00
#
_symmetry.space_group_name_H-M   'P 1'
#
loop_
_entity.id
_entity.type
_entity.pdbx_description
1 polymer ?
#
loop_
_entity_poly.entity_id
_entity_poly.type
_entity_poly.pdbx_seq_one_letter_code
_entity_poly.pdbx_strand_id
1 'polypeptide(L)'
;MSTITTSAPRSIFTDPRLLLFILLGAVVLAYANTLEWVADFWQRPEYSHGYLIPAFACALLWLRRPDPDAKLPENEQRLGLALVAIGVVGMLMVAFMPIDKYYPAPLHNLLFAGSLAFFPCLAGAVVLAGKDALQEATATERWIGVGIIILGLALRLVLTWYSLITPEMLTLLVCLTGAFMVAGGTRALTWALPAVLFLVFMFPLPDVLERGMLAPLQRFATIASTFCLQLIGLPAYREGYSIHIGENQLGVIDECSGLRMLTIFFAMSVAITMVINRPMWERVVIVLSALPIALAVNVARITITAILYQVADAELAHKVFHDGAGLIMMPMALGLLYCELQILSHLVEEDEDLADDYSDSGVGQHLTPVA
;
A
#
# COMPACT_ATOMS: atom_id res chain seq x y z
N MET A 1 -32.90 17.66 44.10
CA MET A 1 -33.14 16.27 43.66
C MET A 1 -32.66 16.18 42.22
N SER A 2 -31.37 15.92 42.03
CA SER A 2 -30.76 15.78 40.70
C SER A 2 -31.05 14.38 40.19
N THR A 3 -31.90 14.27 39.18
CA THR A 3 -32.15 13.04 38.44
C THR A 3 -30.86 12.65 37.73
N ILE A 4 -30.11 11.72 38.34
CA ILE A 4 -29.03 11.01 37.68
C ILE A 4 -29.71 10.11 36.64
N THR A 5 -29.79 10.58 35.40
CA THR A 5 -30.13 9.72 34.26
C THR A 5 -28.97 8.76 34.08
N THR A 6 -29.07 7.57 34.67
CA THR A 6 -28.19 6.45 34.37
C THR A 6 -28.45 6.05 32.92
N SER A 7 -27.61 6.53 32.01
CA SER A 7 -27.60 6.10 30.61
C SER A 7 -27.53 4.57 30.59
N ALA A 8 -28.50 3.91 29.98
CA ALA A 8 -28.53 2.46 29.87
C ALA A 8 -27.19 1.94 29.28
N PRO A 9 -26.67 0.80 29.76
CA PRO A 9 -25.43 0.24 29.22
C PRO A 9 -25.62 0.04 27.70
N ARG A 10 -24.80 0.73 26.89
CA ARG A 10 -24.80 0.55 25.45
C ARG A 10 -24.50 -0.92 25.17
N SER A 11 -25.44 -1.63 24.55
CA SER A 11 -25.20 -3.00 24.10
C SER A 11 -24.08 -3.00 23.07
N ILE A 12 -23.34 -4.10 22.97
CA ILE A 12 -22.23 -4.25 22.01
C ILE A 12 -22.70 -3.97 20.56
N PHE A 13 -23.98 -4.20 20.26
CA PHE A 13 -24.58 -3.98 18.95
C PHE A 13 -24.97 -2.53 18.66
N THR A 14 -25.05 -1.69 19.69
CA THR A 14 -25.36 -0.26 19.56
C THR A 14 -24.12 0.62 19.44
N ASP A 15 -22.93 0.14 19.84
CA ASP A 15 -21.70 0.89 19.62
C ASP A 15 -21.03 0.47 18.29
N PRO A 16 -21.10 1.29 17.22
CA PRO A 16 -20.53 0.95 15.91
C PRO A 16 -19.01 0.79 15.96
N ARG A 17 -18.33 1.43 16.91
CA ARG A 17 -16.86 1.37 17.06
C ARG A 17 -16.42 0.05 17.66
N LEU A 18 -17.08 -0.37 18.74
CA LEU A 18 -16.81 -1.66 19.36
C LEU A 18 -17.18 -2.80 18.40
N LEU A 19 -18.30 -2.67 17.69
CA LEU A 19 -18.71 -3.63 16.66
C LEU A 19 -17.67 -3.74 15.55
N LEU A 20 -17.16 -2.62 15.02
CA LEU A 20 -16.09 -2.64 14.02
C LEU A 20 -14.83 -3.32 14.56
N PHE A 21 -14.39 -2.98 15.77
CA PHE A 21 -13.20 -3.57 16.38
C PHE A 21 -13.31 -5.10 16.46
N ILE A 22 -14.46 -5.60 16.92
CA ILE A 22 -14.73 -7.04 17.03
C ILE A 22 -14.75 -7.68 15.64
N LEU A 23 -15.41 -7.07 14.65
CA LEU A 23 -15.48 -7.60 13.29
C LEU A 23 -14.10 -7.63 12.61
N LEU A 24 -13.29 -6.57 12.74
CA LEU A 24 -11.93 -6.55 12.23
C LEU A 24 -11.07 -7.63 12.91
N GLY A 25 -11.17 -7.78 14.23
CA GLY A 25 -10.49 -8.85 14.96
C GLY A 25 -10.94 -10.25 14.50
N ALA A 26 -12.23 -10.46 14.27
CA ALA A 26 -12.77 -11.71 13.77
C ALA A 26 -12.28 -12.01 12.34
N VAL A 27 -12.21 -11.00 11.46
CA VAL A 27 -11.64 -11.15 10.11
C VAL A 27 -10.16 -11.51 10.19
N VAL A 28 -9.37 -10.81 11.01
CA VAL A 28 -7.95 -11.12 11.20
C VAL A 28 -7.75 -12.56 11.69
N LEU A 29 -8.52 -13.00 12.68
CA LEU A 29 -8.46 -14.38 13.18
C LEU A 29 -8.87 -15.39 12.12
N ALA A 30 -9.94 -15.13 11.37
CA ALA A 30 -10.38 -15.99 10.30
C ALA A 30 -9.27 -16.14 9.26
N TYR A 31 -8.57 -15.07 8.90
CA TYR A 31 -7.51 -15.02 7.90
C TYR A 31 -6.09 -15.15 8.46
N ALA A 32 -5.92 -15.61 9.70
CA ALA A 32 -4.61 -15.64 10.37
C ALA A 32 -3.56 -16.45 9.57
N ASN A 33 -3.98 -17.59 9.01
CA ASN A 33 -3.17 -18.44 8.13
C ASN A 33 -2.79 -17.77 6.81
N THR A 34 -3.69 -16.98 6.21
CA THR A 34 -3.38 -16.21 4.99
C THR A 34 -2.44 -15.06 5.31
N LEU A 35 -2.65 -14.36 6.43
CA LEU A 35 -1.80 -13.27 6.89
C LEU A 35 -0.39 -13.74 7.28
N GLU A 36 -0.27 -14.94 7.84
CA GLU A 36 1.00 -15.63 8.10
C GLU A 36 1.78 -15.85 6.80
N TRP A 37 1.14 -16.51 5.84
CA TRP A 37 1.75 -16.76 4.53
C TRP A 37 2.20 -15.46 3.86
N VAL A 38 1.38 -14.41 3.95
CA VAL A 38 1.69 -13.09 3.37
C VAL A 38 2.86 -12.42 4.09
N ALA A 39 2.93 -12.51 5.43
CA ALA A 39 4.05 -11.98 6.19
C ALA A 39 5.36 -12.71 5.83
N ASP A 40 5.34 -14.03 5.72
CA ASP A 40 6.48 -14.82 5.25
C ASP A 40 6.88 -14.42 3.83
N PHE A 41 5.89 -14.20 2.97
CA PHE A 41 6.13 -13.76 1.61
C PHE A 41 6.83 -12.38 1.55
N TRP A 42 6.51 -11.46 2.47
CA TRP A 42 7.18 -10.16 2.56
C TRP A 42 8.62 -10.24 3.09
N GLN A 43 9.07 -11.36 3.66
CA GLN A 43 10.49 -11.54 3.99
C GLN A 43 11.36 -11.62 2.72
N ARG A 44 10.75 -11.89 1.57
CA ARG A 44 11.45 -11.86 0.29
C ARG A 44 11.88 -10.43 -0.03
N PRO A 45 13.14 -10.22 -0.44
CA PRO A 45 13.64 -8.90 -0.78
C PRO A 45 12.77 -8.14 -1.81
N GLU A 46 12.09 -8.85 -2.72
CA GLU A 46 11.18 -8.31 -3.74
C GLU A 46 9.88 -7.73 -3.20
N TYR A 47 9.43 -8.22 -2.06
CA TYR A 47 8.11 -7.93 -1.51
C TYR A 47 8.16 -7.35 -0.08
N SER A 48 9.35 -6.98 0.39
CA SER A 48 9.57 -6.35 1.71
C SER A 48 8.81 -5.05 1.94
N HIS A 49 8.42 -4.35 0.87
CA HIS A 49 7.54 -3.19 0.96
C HIS A 49 6.11 -3.54 1.37
N GLY A 50 5.69 -4.80 1.26
CA GLY A 50 4.35 -5.27 1.64
C GLY A 50 4.04 -4.99 3.10
N TYR A 51 5.06 -4.98 3.97
CA TYR A 51 4.94 -4.52 5.35
C TYR A 51 4.42 -3.06 5.42
N LEU A 52 4.81 -2.16 4.53
CA LEU A 52 4.36 -0.77 4.59
C LEU A 52 2.87 -0.60 4.23
N ILE A 53 2.28 -1.54 3.47
CA ILE A 53 0.96 -1.38 2.88
C ILE A 53 -0.16 -1.23 3.92
N PRO A 54 -0.28 -2.07 4.98
CA PRO A 54 -1.29 -1.86 6.02
C PRO A 54 -1.14 -0.54 6.79
N ALA A 55 0.10 -0.07 6.99
CA ALA A 55 0.35 1.22 7.64
C ALA A 55 -0.13 2.39 6.76
N PHE A 56 0.17 2.35 5.46
CA PHE A 56 -0.36 3.31 4.49
C PHE A 56 -1.88 3.26 4.38
N ALA A 57 -2.50 2.07 4.39
CA ALA A 57 -3.96 1.93 4.40
C ALA A 57 -4.57 2.64 5.63
N CYS A 58 -3.94 2.54 6.80
CA CYS A 58 -4.41 3.26 7.99
C CYS A 58 -4.13 4.75 7.95
N ALA A 59 -3.01 5.17 7.37
CA ALA A 59 -2.76 6.58 7.09
C ALA A 59 -3.82 7.15 6.13
N LEU A 60 -4.22 6.39 5.09
CA LEU A 60 -5.31 6.78 4.18
C LEU A 60 -6.64 6.94 4.91
N LEU A 61 -7.00 6.01 5.81
CA LEU A 61 -8.20 6.13 6.65
C LEU A 61 -8.15 7.39 7.51
N TRP A 62 -6.99 7.64 8.12
CA TRP A 62 -6.76 8.80 8.98
C TRP A 62 -6.86 10.13 8.22
N LEU A 63 -6.22 10.22 7.05
CA LEU A 63 -6.22 11.41 6.19
C LEU A 63 -7.60 11.70 5.60
N ARG A 64 -8.42 10.66 5.40
CA ARG A 64 -9.79 10.78 4.86
C ARG A 64 -10.86 10.91 5.93
N ARG A 65 -10.50 11.14 7.20
CA ARG A 65 -11.50 11.30 8.26
C ARG A 65 -12.47 12.45 7.91
N PRO A 66 -13.78 12.34 8.22
CA PRO A 66 -14.78 13.33 7.82
C PRO A 66 -14.51 14.76 8.33
N ASP A 67 -13.80 14.90 9.44
CA ASP A 67 -13.39 16.18 10.00
C ASP A 67 -11.87 16.18 10.29
N PRO A 68 -11.03 16.52 9.30
CA PRO A 68 -9.58 16.55 9.46
C PRO A 68 -9.11 17.64 10.43
N ASP A 69 -9.87 18.71 10.63
CA ASP A 69 -9.47 19.83 11.48
C ASP A 69 -9.97 19.70 12.93
N ALA A 70 -10.96 18.83 13.17
CA ALA A 70 -11.36 18.46 14.51
C ALA A 70 -10.20 17.82 15.29
N LYS A 71 -9.72 18.54 16.30
CA LYS A 71 -8.77 17.99 17.27
C LYS A 71 -9.46 16.89 18.07
N LEU A 72 -9.00 15.65 17.88
CA LEU A 72 -9.32 14.57 18.80
C LEU A 72 -8.83 14.94 20.22
N PRO A 73 -9.52 14.48 21.27
CA PRO A 73 -9.01 14.57 22.64
C PRO A 73 -7.55 14.10 22.74
N GLU A 74 -6.72 14.78 23.53
CA GLU A 74 -5.27 14.51 23.61
C GLU A 74 -4.95 13.04 23.98
N ASN A 75 -5.78 12.44 24.82
CA ASN A 75 -5.72 11.01 25.17
C ASN A 75 -5.97 10.08 23.97
N GLU A 76 -6.94 10.40 23.10
CA GLU A 76 -7.24 9.61 21.90
C GLU A 76 -6.12 9.76 20.84
N GLN A 77 -5.53 10.95 20.71
CA GLN A 77 -4.37 11.16 19.84
C GLN A 77 -3.16 10.37 20.31
N ARG A 78 -2.84 10.42 21.61
CA ARG A 78 -1.74 9.65 22.21
C ARG A 78 -1.97 8.16 22.08
N LEU A 79 -3.20 7.68 22.30
CA LEU A 79 -3.55 6.27 22.16
C LEU A 79 -3.42 5.82 20.69
N GLY A 80 -3.97 6.58 19.74
CA GLY A 80 -3.85 6.28 18.31
C GLY A 80 -2.40 6.23 17.85
N LEU A 81 -1.59 7.22 18.24
CA LEU A 81 -0.15 7.24 17.94
C LEU A 81 0.59 6.08 18.59
N ALA A 82 0.28 5.74 19.84
CA ALA A 82 0.87 4.59 20.52
C ALA A 82 0.52 3.27 19.81
N LEU A 83 -0.73 3.08 19.40
CA LEU A 83 -1.17 1.89 18.67
C LEU A 83 -0.47 1.76 17.31
N VAL A 84 -0.34 2.87 16.56
CA VAL A 84 0.40 2.89 15.29
C VAL A 84 1.88 2.62 15.52
N ALA A 85 2.50 3.24 16.53
CA ALA A 85 3.92 3.04 16.85
C ALA A 85 4.20 1.60 17.28
N ILE A 86 3.37 1.01 18.14
CA ILE A 86 3.47 -0.40 18.55
C ILE A 86 3.34 -1.31 17.33
N GLY A 87 2.38 -1.01 16.44
CA GLY A 87 2.20 -1.75 15.21
C GLY A 87 3.43 -1.69 14.30
N VAL A 88 3.93 -0.50 14.01
CA VAL A 88 5.12 -0.30 13.17
C VAL A 88 6.35 -0.97 13.79
N VAL A 89 6.56 -0.87 15.10
CA VAL A 89 7.68 -1.53 15.78
C VAL A 89 7.57 -3.06 15.69
N GLY A 90 6.39 -3.62 15.96
CA GLY A 90 6.15 -5.07 15.83
C GLY A 90 6.41 -5.58 14.42
N MET A 91 6.01 -4.80 13.42
CA MET A 91 6.29 -5.07 12.01
C MET A 91 7.77 -4.99 11.65
N LEU A 92 8.48 -3.95 12.08
CA LEU A 92 9.92 -3.81 11.82
C LEU A 92 10.71 -4.94 12.51
N MET A 93 10.30 -5.37 13.69
CA MET A 93 10.90 -6.52 14.36
C MET A 93 10.81 -7.80 13.51
N VAL A 94 9.68 -8.03 12.85
CA VAL A 94 9.50 -9.20 11.97
C VAL A 94 10.28 -9.04 10.66
N ALA A 95 10.22 -7.86 10.04
CA ALA A 95 10.85 -7.59 8.75
C ALA A 95 12.38 -7.65 8.78
N PHE A 96 13.02 -7.31 9.90
CA PHE A 96 14.48 -7.26 10.04
C PHE A 96 15.10 -8.47 10.74
N MET A 97 14.28 -9.44 11.17
CA MET A 97 14.75 -10.64 11.85
C MET A 97 14.85 -11.80 10.84
N PRO A 98 16.03 -12.43 10.66
CA PRO A 98 16.18 -13.56 9.76
C PRO A 98 15.54 -14.81 10.41
N ILE A 99 14.22 -14.93 10.29
CA ILE A 99 13.41 -15.92 11.00
C ILE A 99 13.81 -17.36 10.60
N ASP A 100 14.07 -17.59 9.32
CA ASP A 100 14.30 -18.94 8.78
C ASP A 100 15.68 -19.53 9.10
N LYS A 101 16.66 -18.68 9.43
CA LYS A 101 18.07 -19.09 9.45
C LYS A 101 18.62 -19.39 10.85
N TYR A 102 17.93 -18.99 11.92
CA TYR A 102 18.52 -19.00 13.27
C TYR A 102 17.62 -19.40 14.45
N TYR A 103 16.31 -19.66 14.27
CA TYR A 103 15.40 -19.76 15.43
C TYR A 103 14.66 -21.10 15.59
N PRO A 104 14.59 -21.64 16.83
CA PRO A 104 13.78 -22.81 17.12
C PRO A 104 12.27 -22.47 17.04
N ALA A 105 11.45 -23.43 16.63
CA ALA A 105 9.99 -23.31 16.47
C ALA A 105 9.22 -22.51 17.55
N PRO A 106 9.51 -22.62 18.86
CA PRO A 106 8.83 -21.79 19.86
C PRO A 106 9.09 -20.28 19.73
N LEU A 107 10.27 -19.86 19.26
CA LEU A 107 10.56 -18.44 19.06
C LEU A 107 9.91 -17.91 17.77
N HIS A 108 9.86 -18.73 16.72
CA HIS A 108 9.09 -18.44 15.51
C HIS A 108 7.62 -18.14 15.86
N ASN A 109 6.99 -19.03 16.65
CA ASN A 109 5.58 -18.86 17.05
C ASN A 109 5.36 -17.63 17.93
N LEU A 110 6.35 -17.24 18.76
CA LEU A 110 6.26 -16.05 19.59
C LEU A 110 6.41 -14.75 18.76
N LEU A 111 7.34 -14.72 17.81
CA LEU A 111 7.51 -13.61 16.88
C LEU A 111 6.30 -13.45 15.97
N PHE A 112 5.72 -14.57 15.52
CA PHE A 112 4.46 -14.60 14.79
C PHE A 112 3.27 -14.13 15.63
N ALA A 113 3.16 -14.53 16.90
CA ALA A 113 2.15 -13.97 17.80
C ALA A 113 2.31 -12.44 17.96
N GLY A 114 3.55 -11.94 17.92
CA GLY A 114 3.87 -10.51 17.88
C GLY A 114 3.43 -9.82 16.58
N SER A 115 3.59 -10.47 15.43
CA SER A 115 3.13 -9.96 14.13
C SER A 115 1.60 -9.96 14.05
N LEU A 116 0.91 -10.93 14.65
CA LEU A 116 -0.55 -10.92 14.74
C LEU A 116 -1.07 -9.83 15.69
N ALA A 117 -0.30 -9.44 16.73
CA ALA A 117 -0.65 -8.34 17.62
C ALA A 117 -0.64 -6.95 16.93
N PHE A 118 -0.02 -6.85 15.75
CA PHE A 118 -0.11 -5.71 14.84
C PHE A 118 -1.57 -5.38 14.47
N PHE A 119 -2.34 -6.38 14.06
CA PHE A 119 -3.66 -6.19 13.48
C PHE A 119 -4.71 -5.68 14.48
N PRO A 120 -4.76 -6.13 15.75
CA PRO A 120 -5.58 -5.50 16.79
C PRO A 120 -5.20 -4.03 17.05
N CYS A 121 -3.91 -3.69 17.03
CA CYS A 121 -3.47 -2.30 17.19
C CYS A 121 -3.94 -1.44 16.00
N LEU A 122 -3.83 -2.00 14.80
CA LEU A 122 -4.32 -1.40 13.57
C LEU A 122 -5.83 -1.18 13.62
N ALA A 123 -6.59 -2.20 14.01
CA ALA A 123 -8.05 -2.13 14.17
C ALA A 123 -8.45 -1.05 15.18
N GLY A 124 -7.72 -0.93 16.29
CA GLY A 124 -7.90 0.14 17.27
C GLY A 124 -7.64 1.54 16.66
N ALA A 125 -6.55 1.70 15.92
CA ALA A 125 -6.23 2.96 15.23
C ALA A 125 -7.30 3.32 14.18
N VAL A 126 -7.80 2.34 13.42
CA VAL A 126 -8.90 2.52 12.45
C VAL A 126 -10.18 2.99 13.14
N VAL A 127 -10.54 2.37 14.26
CA VAL A 127 -11.74 2.74 15.02
C VAL A 127 -11.64 4.17 15.55
N LEU A 128 -10.45 4.59 15.99
CA LEU A 128 -10.19 5.97 16.42
C LEU A 128 -10.26 6.94 15.23
N ALA A 129 -9.68 6.57 14.08
CA ALA A 129 -9.73 7.38 12.85
C ALA A 129 -11.15 7.60 12.34
N GLY A 130 -12.00 6.57 12.47
CA GLY A 130 -13.36 6.55 11.95
C GLY A 130 -14.41 7.11 12.89
N LYS A 131 -14.04 7.80 13.97
CA LYS A 131 -14.99 8.19 15.03
C LYS A 131 -16.24 8.90 14.49
N ASP A 132 -16.06 9.78 13.50
CA ASP A 132 -17.13 10.60 12.90
C ASP A 132 -17.73 9.96 11.63
N ALA A 133 -17.04 8.97 11.06
CA ALA A 133 -17.52 8.17 9.94
C ALA A 133 -18.41 7.00 10.39
N LEU A 134 -18.16 6.47 11.59
CA LEU A 134 -18.86 5.35 12.22
C LEU A 134 -20.12 5.84 12.94
N GLN A 135 -21.16 6.08 12.14
CA GLN A 135 -22.52 6.32 12.63
C GLN A 135 -23.30 5.00 12.68
N GLU A 136 -24.40 4.95 13.43
CA GLU A 136 -25.21 3.73 13.49
C GLU A 136 -25.76 3.37 12.10
N ALA A 137 -25.39 2.18 11.61
CA ALA A 137 -25.89 1.64 10.35
C ALA A 137 -27.37 1.23 10.46
N THR A 138 -28.13 1.45 9.40
CA THR A 138 -29.52 0.97 9.30
C THR A 138 -29.59 -0.56 9.31
N ALA A 139 -30.73 -1.14 9.71
CA ALA A 139 -30.90 -2.58 9.74
C ALA A 139 -30.65 -3.23 8.37
N THR A 140 -31.11 -2.59 7.29
CA THR A 140 -30.88 -3.05 5.91
C THR A 140 -29.39 -3.07 5.56
N GLU A 141 -28.65 -2.00 5.87
CA GLU A 141 -27.20 -1.93 5.61
C GLU A 141 -26.43 -3.00 6.39
N ARG A 142 -26.81 -3.25 7.65
CA ARG A 142 -26.21 -4.31 8.47
C ARG A 142 -26.39 -5.68 7.83
N TRP A 143 -27.60 -6.02 7.38
CA TRP A 143 -27.85 -7.31 6.73
C TRP A 143 -27.15 -7.44 5.38
N ILE A 144 -27.02 -6.35 4.61
CA ILE A 144 -26.19 -6.34 3.40
C ILE A 144 -24.72 -6.63 3.76
N GLY A 145 -24.18 -5.96 4.78
CA GLY A 145 -22.82 -6.20 5.27
C GLY A 145 -22.59 -7.64 5.73
N VAL A 146 -23.55 -8.22 6.46
CA VAL A 146 -23.52 -9.65 6.84
C VAL A 146 -23.51 -10.55 5.59
N GLY A 147 -24.35 -10.24 4.59
CA GLY A 147 -24.37 -10.95 3.31
C GLY A 147 -23.01 -10.90 2.59
N ILE A 148 -22.35 -9.74 2.58
CA ILE A 148 -21.00 -9.56 2.01
C ILE A 148 -19.97 -10.41 2.76
N ILE A 149 -20.00 -10.44 4.10
CA ILE A 149 -19.09 -11.28 4.90
C ILE A 149 -19.32 -12.76 4.60
N ILE A 150 -20.58 -13.22 4.59
CA ILE A 150 -20.93 -14.62 4.27
C ILE A 150 -20.44 -14.98 2.87
N LEU A 151 -20.65 -14.09 1.88
CA LEU A 151 -20.16 -14.30 0.53
C LEU A 151 -18.64 -14.40 0.48
N GLY A 152 -17.91 -13.50 1.15
CA GLY A 152 -16.45 -13.54 1.22
C GLY A 152 -15.93 -14.84 1.85
N LEU A 153 -16.53 -15.28 2.95
CA LEU A 153 -16.17 -16.54 3.61
C LEU A 153 -16.54 -17.78 2.77
N ALA A 154 -17.69 -17.76 2.07
CA ALA A 154 -18.08 -18.84 1.17
C ALA A 154 -17.13 -18.94 -0.03
N LEU A 155 -16.78 -17.80 -0.65
CA LEU A 155 -15.78 -17.73 -1.71
C LEU A 155 -14.44 -18.25 -1.23
N ARG A 156 -14.01 -17.85 -0.03
CA ARG A 156 -12.79 -18.38 0.59
C ARG A 156 -12.80 -19.90 0.66
N LEU A 157 -13.85 -20.49 1.24
CA LEU A 157 -13.96 -21.95 1.37
C LEU A 157 -13.87 -22.65 0.01
N VAL A 158 -14.55 -22.11 -1.01
CA VAL A 158 -14.49 -22.63 -2.38
C VAL A 158 -13.07 -22.52 -2.95
N LEU A 159 -12.41 -21.37 -2.82
CA LEU A 159 -11.07 -21.15 -3.36
C LEU A 159 -10.01 -22.00 -2.65
N THR A 160 -10.09 -22.11 -1.32
CA THR A 160 -9.26 -23.04 -0.54
C THR A 160 -9.50 -24.49 -0.95
N TRP A 161 -10.76 -24.89 -1.20
CA TRP A 161 -11.09 -26.23 -1.67
C TRP A 161 -10.41 -26.57 -3.01
N TYR A 162 -10.34 -25.61 -3.93
CA TYR A 162 -9.62 -25.75 -5.21
C TYR A 162 -8.12 -25.43 -5.11
N SER A 163 -7.59 -25.18 -3.92
CA SER A 163 -6.17 -24.79 -3.70
C SER A 163 -5.75 -23.54 -4.47
N LEU A 164 -6.67 -22.61 -4.71
CA LEU A 164 -6.43 -21.35 -5.40
C LEU A 164 -6.08 -20.26 -4.37
N ILE A 165 -4.80 -20.21 -3.99
CA ILE A 165 -4.29 -19.34 -2.92
C ILE A 165 -4.36 -17.84 -3.29
N THR A 166 -3.93 -17.46 -4.49
CA THR A 166 -3.90 -16.04 -4.91
C THR A 166 -5.28 -15.36 -4.91
N PRO A 167 -6.35 -15.93 -5.50
CA PRO A 167 -7.67 -15.30 -5.43
C PRO A 167 -8.30 -15.42 -4.03
N GLU A 168 -7.91 -16.41 -3.24
CA GLU A 168 -8.37 -16.57 -1.85
C GLU A 168 -7.98 -15.37 -0.98
N MET A 169 -6.78 -14.82 -1.20
CA MET A 169 -6.34 -13.60 -0.52
C MET A 169 -7.27 -12.41 -0.72
N LEU A 170 -7.85 -12.26 -1.92
CA LEU A 170 -8.74 -11.14 -2.24
C LEU A 170 -10.07 -11.20 -1.49
N THR A 171 -10.48 -12.38 -1.00
CA THR A 171 -11.70 -12.49 -0.20
C THR A 171 -11.56 -11.82 1.16
N LEU A 172 -10.34 -11.60 1.66
CA LEU A 172 -10.08 -10.78 2.83
C LEU A 172 -10.66 -9.36 2.64
N LEU A 173 -10.40 -8.74 1.50
CA LEU A 173 -10.89 -7.39 1.19
C LEU A 173 -12.43 -7.37 1.14
N VAL A 174 -13.03 -8.41 0.58
CA VAL A 174 -14.50 -8.57 0.59
C VAL A 174 -15.02 -8.61 2.03
N CYS A 175 -14.43 -9.42 2.92
CA CYS A 175 -14.82 -9.46 4.32
C CYS A 175 -14.60 -8.13 5.06
N LEU A 176 -13.53 -7.39 4.75
CA LEU A 176 -13.28 -6.05 5.31
C LEU A 176 -14.37 -5.06 4.86
N THR A 177 -14.75 -5.03 3.58
CA THR A 177 -15.86 -4.17 3.12
C THR A 177 -17.16 -4.49 3.85
N GLY A 178 -17.45 -5.77 4.07
CA GLY A 178 -18.60 -6.21 4.86
C GLY A 178 -18.52 -5.76 6.33
N ALA A 179 -17.33 -5.82 6.96
CA ALA A 179 -17.15 -5.36 8.34
C ALA A 179 -17.44 -3.86 8.52
N PHE A 180 -16.93 -3.01 7.62
CA PHE A 180 -17.24 -1.58 7.63
C PHE A 180 -18.74 -1.32 7.36
N MET A 181 -19.34 -2.06 6.44
CA MET A 181 -20.77 -1.96 6.12
C MET A 181 -21.67 -2.35 7.30
N VAL A 182 -21.32 -3.42 8.05
CA VAL A 182 -22.06 -3.81 9.26
C VAL A 182 -21.91 -2.79 10.38
N ALA A 183 -20.70 -2.25 10.57
CA ALA A 183 -20.43 -1.36 11.68
C ALA A 183 -21.03 0.04 11.48
N GLY A 184 -20.82 0.65 10.31
CA GLY A 184 -21.22 2.04 10.06
C GLY A 184 -21.86 2.31 8.70
N GLY A 185 -22.35 1.27 8.02
CA GLY A 185 -23.14 1.38 6.81
C GLY A 185 -22.36 1.89 5.60
N THR A 186 -23.09 2.45 4.64
CA THR A 186 -22.53 2.99 3.40
C THR A 186 -21.53 4.13 3.65
N ARG A 187 -21.77 4.96 4.67
CA ARG A 187 -20.87 6.05 5.05
C ARG A 187 -19.51 5.55 5.54
N ALA A 188 -19.49 4.55 6.44
CA ALA A 188 -18.23 3.96 6.89
C ALA A 188 -17.52 3.20 5.76
N LEU A 189 -18.27 2.50 4.90
CA LEU A 189 -17.69 1.79 3.75
C LEU A 189 -17.05 2.76 2.75
N THR A 190 -17.74 3.82 2.34
CA THR A 190 -17.21 4.80 1.37
C THR A 190 -15.99 5.56 1.91
N TRP A 191 -15.97 5.84 3.21
CA TRP A 191 -14.79 6.36 3.90
C TRP A 191 -13.61 5.37 3.83
N ALA A 192 -13.87 4.09 4.13
CA ALA A 192 -12.84 3.08 4.23
C ALA A 192 -12.40 2.44 2.90
N LEU A 193 -13.22 2.55 1.85
CA LEU A 193 -13.04 1.83 0.60
C LEU A 193 -11.67 2.07 -0.05
N PRO A 194 -11.14 3.31 -0.16
CA PRO A 194 -9.82 3.52 -0.75
C PRO A 194 -8.71 2.78 -0.01
N ALA A 195 -8.77 2.77 1.33
CA ALA A 195 -7.81 2.05 2.16
C ALA A 195 -7.96 0.53 2.04
N VAL A 196 -9.20 0.02 2.02
CA VAL A 196 -9.45 -1.41 1.82
C VAL A 196 -8.97 -1.86 0.44
N LEU A 197 -9.20 -1.07 -0.61
CA LEU A 197 -8.70 -1.36 -1.95
C LEU A 197 -7.18 -1.31 -2.01
N PHE A 198 -6.55 -0.37 -1.30
CA PHE A 198 -5.09 -0.24 -1.25
C PHE A 198 -4.41 -1.48 -0.65
N LEU A 199 -5.08 -2.23 0.24
CA LEU A 199 -4.56 -3.49 0.79
C LEU A 199 -4.33 -4.57 -0.27
N VAL A 200 -4.84 -4.42 -1.51
CA VAL A 200 -4.53 -5.36 -2.60
C VAL A 200 -3.03 -5.44 -2.87
N PHE A 201 -2.28 -4.35 -2.70
CA PHE A 201 -0.83 -4.28 -2.88
C PHE A 201 -0.04 -5.02 -1.81
N MET A 202 -0.70 -5.46 -0.75
CA MET A 202 -0.07 -6.30 0.26
C MET A 202 0.10 -7.74 -0.25
N PHE A 203 -0.66 -8.15 -1.27
CA PHE A 203 -0.55 -9.50 -1.81
C PHE A 203 0.42 -9.58 -3.00
N PRO A 204 1.08 -10.74 -3.19
CA PRO A 204 1.86 -10.97 -4.40
C PRO A 204 1.02 -10.83 -5.66
N LEU A 205 1.70 -10.44 -6.74
CA LEU A 205 1.11 -10.58 -8.06
C LEU A 205 0.86 -12.07 -8.35
N PRO A 206 -0.20 -12.40 -9.11
CA PRO A 206 -0.39 -13.76 -9.58
C PRO A 206 0.84 -14.24 -10.35
N ASP A 207 1.31 -15.44 -10.02
CA ASP A 207 2.46 -16.13 -10.63
C ASP A 207 2.56 -16.00 -12.16
N VAL A 208 1.42 -16.08 -12.85
CA VAL A 208 1.34 -15.97 -14.32
C VAL A 208 1.75 -14.58 -14.79
N LEU A 209 1.33 -13.54 -14.06
CA LEU A 209 1.68 -12.16 -14.35
C LEU A 209 3.13 -11.87 -13.98
N GLU A 210 3.59 -12.32 -12.81
CA GLU A 210 4.98 -12.17 -12.37
C GLU A 210 5.95 -12.80 -13.37
N ARG A 211 5.77 -14.08 -13.72
CA ARG A 211 6.61 -14.78 -14.71
C ARG A 211 6.47 -14.19 -16.11
N GLY A 212 5.27 -13.74 -16.48
CA GLY A 212 5.01 -13.10 -17.76
C GLY A 212 5.71 -11.75 -17.92
N MET A 213 5.92 -11.01 -16.83
CA MET A 213 6.57 -9.70 -16.83
C MET A 213 8.09 -9.79 -16.71
N LEU A 214 8.61 -10.77 -15.96
CA LEU A 214 10.04 -10.87 -15.64
C LEU A 214 10.94 -10.89 -16.88
N ALA A 215 10.66 -11.74 -17.86
CA ALA A 215 11.47 -11.87 -19.07
C ALA A 215 11.45 -10.61 -19.97
N PRO A 216 10.29 -9.99 -20.27
CA PRO A 216 10.24 -8.71 -20.98
C PRO A 216 11.03 -7.60 -20.29
N LEU A 217 10.91 -7.45 -18.96
CA LEU A 217 11.64 -6.41 -18.23
C LEU A 217 13.16 -6.65 -18.25
N GLN A 218 13.62 -7.90 -18.03
CA GLN A 218 15.04 -8.25 -18.12
C GLN A 218 15.59 -8.01 -19.54
N ARG A 219 14.82 -8.34 -20.58
CA ARG A 219 15.22 -8.08 -21.97
C ARG A 219 15.38 -6.58 -22.23
N PHE A 220 14.41 -5.78 -21.82
CA PHE A 220 14.48 -4.33 -21.99
C PHE A 220 15.68 -3.75 -21.25
N ALA A 221 15.83 -4.10 -19.96
CA ALA A 221 16.89 -3.59 -19.11
C ALA A 221 18.28 -3.93 -19.67
N THR A 222 18.49 -5.18 -20.10
CA THR A 222 19.77 -5.61 -20.68
C THR A 222 20.09 -4.92 -22.00
N ILE A 223 19.11 -4.71 -22.88
CA ILE A 223 19.31 -3.97 -24.14
C ILE A 223 19.67 -2.52 -23.84
N ALA A 224 18.87 -1.84 -23.04
CA ALA A 224 19.04 -0.41 -22.75
C ALA A 224 20.35 -0.14 -22.00
N SER A 225 20.68 -0.94 -20.97
CA SER A 225 21.94 -0.77 -20.24
C SER A 225 23.16 -1.09 -21.10
N THR A 226 23.12 -2.12 -21.95
CA THR A 226 24.22 -2.40 -22.90
C THR A 226 24.46 -1.21 -23.82
N PHE A 227 23.38 -0.63 -24.35
CA PHE A 227 23.46 0.56 -25.19
C PHE A 227 24.06 1.76 -24.43
N CYS A 228 23.63 2.02 -23.19
CA CYS A 228 24.20 3.07 -22.35
C CYS A 228 25.72 2.87 -22.10
N LEU A 229 26.16 1.64 -21.83
CA LEU A 229 27.58 1.33 -21.63
C LEU A 229 28.40 1.57 -22.91
N GLN A 230 27.87 1.17 -24.06
CA GLN A 230 28.49 1.41 -25.38
C GLN A 230 28.61 2.90 -25.69
N LEU A 231 27.61 3.71 -25.33
CA LEU A 231 27.66 5.18 -25.50
C LEU A 231 28.80 5.83 -24.70
N ILE A 232 29.15 5.25 -23.55
CA ILE A 232 30.26 5.73 -22.70
C ILE A 232 31.62 5.20 -23.19
N GLY A 233 31.64 4.37 -24.25
CA GLY A 233 32.84 3.82 -24.86
C GLY A 233 33.32 2.50 -24.24
N LEU A 234 32.50 1.85 -23.41
CA LEU A 234 32.82 0.54 -22.88
C LEU A 234 32.50 -0.55 -23.92
N PRO A 235 33.42 -1.52 -24.15
CA PRO A 235 33.22 -2.62 -25.10
C PRO A 235 32.27 -3.68 -24.50
N ALA A 236 31.01 -3.28 -24.29
CA ALA A 236 29.98 -4.14 -23.72
C ALA A 236 29.20 -4.87 -24.82
N TYR A 237 28.95 -6.16 -24.64
CA TYR A 237 28.02 -6.93 -25.48
C TYR A 237 27.07 -7.76 -24.62
N ARG A 238 25.92 -8.11 -25.18
CA ARG A 238 24.86 -8.83 -24.48
C ARG A 238 24.77 -10.27 -24.98
N GLU A 239 24.71 -11.21 -24.05
CA GLU A 239 24.39 -12.61 -24.31
C GLU A 239 23.23 -13.04 -23.40
N GLY A 240 22.06 -13.33 -24.00
CA GLY A 240 20.84 -13.57 -23.23
C GLY A 240 20.47 -12.35 -22.35
N TYR A 241 20.40 -12.56 -21.04
CA TYR A 241 20.20 -11.52 -20.01
C TYR A 241 21.49 -11.12 -19.28
N SER A 242 22.66 -11.51 -19.79
CA SER A 242 23.95 -11.12 -19.23
C SER A 242 24.63 -10.07 -20.10
N ILE A 243 25.31 -9.12 -19.45
CA ILE A 243 26.13 -8.09 -20.09
C ILE A 243 27.59 -8.42 -19.82
N HIS A 244 28.37 -8.55 -20.89
CA HIS A 244 29.80 -8.87 -20.85
C HIS A 244 30.61 -7.61 -21.13
N ILE A 245 31.62 -7.34 -20.30
CA ILE A 245 32.50 -6.16 -20.40
C ILE A 245 33.93 -6.64 -20.18
N GLY A 246 34.70 -6.78 -21.26
CA GLY A 246 36.02 -7.40 -21.19
C GLY A 246 35.93 -8.85 -20.69
N GLU A 247 36.59 -9.16 -19.57
CA GLU A 247 36.54 -10.48 -18.91
C GLU A 247 35.43 -10.60 -17.85
N ASN A 248 34.77 -9.48 -17.49
CA ASN A 248 33.72 -9.46 -16.48
C ASN A 248 32.35 -9.76 -17.09
N GLN A 249 31.52 -10.51 -16.34
CA GLN A 249 30.14 -10.80 -16.71
C GLN A 249 29.19 -10.28 -15.62
N LEU A 250 28.25 -9.42 -15.99
CA LEU A 250 27.17 -8.94 -15.13
C LEU A 250 25.86 -9.61 -15.57
N GLY A 251 25.41 -10.59 -14.80
CA GLY A 251 24.11 -11.24 -15.02
C GLY A 251 22.96 -10.37 -14.51
N VAL A 252 21.95 -10.12 -15.35
CA VAL A 252 20.68 -9.53 -14.90
C VAL A 252 19.79 -10.68 -14.41
N ILE A 253 20.13 -11.21 -13.24
CA ILE A 253 19.38 -12.25 -12.52
C ILE A 253 18.05 -11.64 -12.03
N ASP A 254 17.16 -12.43 -11.43
CA ASP A 254 15.83 -12.01 -10.98
C ASP A 254 15.84 -10.73 -10.12
N GLU A 255 16.91 -10.50 -9.35
CA GLU A 255 17.13 -9.28 -8.55
C GLU A 255 17.32 -7.99 -9.38
N CYS A 256 17.67 -8.11 -10.66
CA CYS A 256 17.85 -7.01 -11.61
C CYS A 256 16.73 -6.93 -12.65
N SER A 257 15.72 -7.81 -12.55
CA SER A 257 14.54 -7.79 -13.43
C SER A 257 13.73 -6.50 -13.33
N GLY A 258 13.90 -5.71 -12.26
CA GLY A 258 13.15 -4.48 -12.04
C GLY A 258 11.71 -4.71 -11.56
N LEU A 259 11.25 -5.96 -11.42
CA LEU A 259 9.89 -6.27 -10.97
C LEU A 259 9.63 -5.74 -9.55
N ARG A 260 10.55 -5.97 -8.62
CA ARG A 260 10.53 -5.42 -7.26
C ARG A 260 10.31 -3.91 -7.25
N MET A 261 11.08 -3.21 -8.06
CA MET A 261 11.01 -1.76 -8.11
C MET A 261 9.68 -1.32 -8.74
N LEU A 262 9.27 -1.96 -9.83
CA LEU A 262 8.01 -1.68 -10.49
C LEU A 262 6.81 -1.83 -9.55
N THR A 263 6.72 -2.92 -8.78
CA THR A 263 5.61 -3.14 -7.85
C THR A 263 5.56 -2.09 -6.74
N ILE A 264 6.71 -1.72 -6.19
CA ILE A 264 6.84 -0.63 -5.20
C ILE A 264 6.39 0.70 -5.79
N PHE A 265 6.91 1.07 -6.97
CA PHE A 265 6.59 2.34 -7.62
C PHE A 265 5.13 2.43 -8.00
N PHE A 266 4.57 1.34 -8.52
CA PHE A 266 3.17 1.27 -8.86
C PHE A 266 2.27 1.43 -7.61
N ALA A 267 2.56 0.68 -6.54
CA ALA A 267 1.83 0.80 -5.28
C ALA A 267 1.92 2.22 -4.68
N MET A 268 3.12 2.81 -4.64
CA MET A 268 3.31 4.18 -4.15
C MET A 268 2.63 5.24 -5.01
N SER A 269 2.64 5.09 -6.33
CA SER A 269 1.95 6.02 -7.25
C SER A 269 0.44 5.96 -7.03
N VAL A 270 -0.12 4.77 -6.81
CA VAL A 270 -1.54 4.61 -6.43
C VAL A 270 -1.81 5.21 -5.05
N ALA A 271 -0.93 5.00 -4.06
CA ALA A 271 -1.07 5.59 -2.73
C ALA A 271 -1.13 7.13 -2.79
N ILE A 272 -0.20 7.74 -3.53
CA ILE A 272 -0.10 9.19 -3.66
C ILE A 272 -1.32 9.75 -4.39
N THR A 273 -1.75 9.12 -5.49
CA THR A 273 -2.94 9.56 -6.26
C THR A 273 -4.24 9.47 -5.47
N MET A 274 -4.31 8.59 -4.46
CA MET A 274 -5.43 8.51 -3.51
C MET A 274 -5.46 9.66 -2.48
N VAL A 275 -4.31 10.29 -2.21
CA VAL A 275 -4.17 11.40 -1.24
C VAL A 275 -4.27 12.76 -1.91
N ILE A 276 -3.65 12.92 -3.08
CA ILE A 276 -3.65 14.21 -3.78
C ILE A 276 -5.01 14.50 -4.43
N ASN A 277 -5.40 15.77 -4.41
CA ASN A 277 -6.59 16.24 -5.10
C ASN A 277 -6.22 16.64 -6.54
N ARG A 278 -6.16 15.66 -7.45
CA ARG A 278 -5.89 15.85 -8.88
C ARG A 278 -6.99 15.22 -9.73
N PRO A 279 -7.27 15.74 -10.93
CA PRO A 279 -8.26 15.14 -11.84
C PRO A 279 -7.87 13.70 -12.21
N MET A 280 -8.87 12.89 -12.58
CA MET A 280 -8.66 11.45 -12.81
C MET A 280 -7.65 11.15 -13.92
N TRP A 281 -7.55 12.02 -14.94
CA TRP A 281 -6.59 11.80 -16.03
C TRP A 281 -5.14 11.99 -15.56
N GLU A 282 -4.84 12.99 -14.72
CA GLU A 282 -3.51 13.17 -14.12
C GLU A 282 -3.15 12.00 -13.22
N ARG A 283 -4.12 11.52 -12.42
CA ARG A 283 -3.92 10.32 -11.59
C ARG A 283 -3.56 9.11 -12.44
N VAL A 284 -4.23 8.92 -13.59
CA VAL A 284 -3.91 7.84 -14.53
C VAL A 284 -2.50 8.03 -15.12
N VAL A 285 -2.13 9.25 -15.50
CA VAL A 285 -0.78 9.55 -16.01
C VAL A 285 0.29 9.19 -14.98
N ILE A 286 0.15 9.64 -13.72
CA ILE A 286 1.08 9.34 -12.61
C ILE A 286 1.19 7.84 -12.34
N VAL A 287 0.08 7.10 -12.42
CA VAL A 287 0.12 5.64 -12.22
C VAL A 287 0.78 4.93 -13.41
N LEU A 288 0.52 5.39 -14.64
CA LEU A 288 1.11 4.81 -15.84
C LEU A 288 2.60 5.15 -15.98
N SER A 289 3.05 6.31 -15.49
CA SER A 289 4.44 6.73 -15.50
C SER A 289 5.32 5.92 -14.55
N ALA A 290 4.73 5.26 -13.55
CA ALA A 290 5.44 4.36 -12.65
C ALA A 290 6.25 3.30 -13.42
N LEU A 291 5.72 2.78 -14.53
CA LEU A 291 6.39 1.80 -15.38
C LEU A 291 7.66 2.36 -16.07
N PRO A 292 7.58 3.42 -16.91
CA PRO A 292 8.77 3.99 -17.54
C PRO A 292 9.78 4.53 -16.54
N ILE A 293 9.33 5.13 -15.42
CA ILE A 293 10.24 5.60 -14.36
C ILE A 293 11.00 4.42 -13.74
N ALA A 294 10.30 3.35 -13.35
CA ALA A 294 10.94 2.16 -12.77
C ALA A 294 11.93 1.51 -13.75
N LEU A 295 11.59 1.44 -15.05
CA LEU A 295 12.49 0.93 -16.08
C LEU A 295 13.73 1.80 -16.27
N ALA A 296 13.57 3.13 -16.38
CA ALA A 296 14.68 4.07 -16.56
C ALA A 296 15.65 3.99 -15.37
N VAL A 297 15.10 3.94 -14.17
CA VAL A 297 15.88 3.82 -12.94
C VAL A 297 16.60 2.47 -12.86
N ASN A 298 15.94 1.36 -13.24
CA ASN A 298 16.59 0.05 -13.29
C ASN A 298 17.72 0.00 -14.33
N VAL A 299 17.55 0.65 -15.48
CA VAL A 299 18.61 0.78 -16.51
C VAL A 299 19.80 1.58 -15.97
N ALA A 300 19.53 2.69 -15.28
CA ALA A 300 20.56 3.49 -14.62
C ALA A 300 21.32 2.67 -13.58
N ARG A 301 20.62 1.88 -12.75
CA ARG A 301 21.23 0.97 -11.77
C ARG A 301 22.21 0.02 -12.43
N ILE A 302 21.76 -0.76 -13.41
CA ILE A 302 22.58 -1.78 -14.07
C ILE A 302 23.80 -1.13 -14.73
N THR A 303 23.63 0.04 -15.35
CA THR A 303 24.72 0.78 -15.99
C THR A 303 25.75 1.27 -14.96
N ILE A 304 25.30 1.88 -13.86
CA ILE A 304 26.19 2.37 -12.79
C ILE A 304 26.92 1.20 -12.12
N THR A 305 26.22 0.10 -11.85
CA THR A 305 26.82 -1.13 -11.31
C THR A 305 27.92 -1.64 -12.23
N ALA A 306 27.64 -1.77 -13.53
CA ALA A 306 28.61 -2.21 -14.54
C ALA A 306 29.86 -1.32 -14.60
N ILE A 307 29.70 0.01 -14.55
CA ILE A 307 30.82 0.95 -14.54
C ILE A 307 31.67 0.77 -13.28
N LEU A 308 31.03 0.62 -12.12
CA LEU A 308 31.74 0.46 -10.86
C LEU A 308 32.52 -0.85 -10.78
N TYR A 309 31.99 -1.94 -11.32
CA TYR A 309 32.73 -3.20 -11.44
C TYR A 309 34.00 -3.08 -12.30
N GLN A 310 34.08 -2.07 -13.17
CA GLN A 310 35.26 -1.82 -14.00
C GLN A 310 36.31 -0.92 -13.31
N VAL A 311 35.88 -0.09 -12.35
CA VAL A 311 36.70 0.98 -11.76
C VAL A 311 37.09 0.70 -10.31
N ALA A 312 36.27 -0.04 -9.56
CA ALA A 312 36.50 -0.36 -8.15
C ALA A 312 37.01 -1.79 -7.97
N ASP A 313 37.84 -2.01 -6.94
CA ASP A 313 38.25 -3.35 -6.50
C ASP A 313 37.01 -4.23 -6.28
N ALA A 314 37.02 -5.44 -6.85
CA ALA A 314 35.83 -6.30 -6.97
C ALA A 314 35.11 -6.54 -5.62
N GLU A 315 35.84 -6.53 -4.51
CA GLU A 315 35.30 -6.71 -3.16
C GLU A 315 34.55 -5.48 -2.62
N LEU A 316 34.98 -4.28 -2.98
CA LEU A 316 34.36 -3.00 -2.58
C LEU A 316 33.11 -2.72 -3.43
N ALA A 317 33.14 -3.05 -4.72
CA ALA A 317 31.98 -3.01 -5.60
C ALA A 317 30.87 -3.97 -5.13
N HIS A 318 31.23 -5.19 -4.72
CA HIS A 318 30.26 -6.20 -4.26
C HIS A 318 29.57 -5.79 -2.94
N LYS A 319 30.32 -5.30 -1.94
CA LYS A 319 29.76 -4.82 -0.65
C LYS A 319 28.90 -3.56 -0.78
N VAL A 320 29.35 -2.57 -1.56
CA VAL A 320 28.59 -1.30 -1.71
C VAL A 320 27.30 -1.49 -2.50
N PHE A 321 27.26 -2.42 -3.47
CA PHE A 321 26.06 -2.63 -4.29
C PHE A 321 25.10 -3.71 -3.78
N HIS A 322 25.55 -4.80 -3.15
CA HIS A 322 24.60 -5.76 -2.59
C HIS A 322 23.89 -5.22 -1.33
N ASP A 323 24.60 -4.46 -0.48
CA ASP A 323 24.01 -3.94 0.75
C ASP A 323 23.44 -2.50 0.60
N GLY A 324 23.93 -1.71 -0.37
CA GLY A 324 23.60 -0.28 -0.50
C GLY A 324 22.71 0.11 -1.70
N ALA A 325 22.59 -0.72 -2.74
CA ALA A 325 21.84 -0.34 -3.94
C ALA A 325 20.35 -0.13 -3.67
N GLY A 326 19.74 -0.92 -2.77
CA GLY A 326 18.34 -0.71 -2.36
C GLY A 326 18.10 0.66 -1.72
N LEU A 327 19.10 1.21 -1.02
CA LEU A 327 19.01 2.48 -0.28
C LEU A 327 19.10 3.71 -1.20
N ILE A 328 19.83 3.62 -2.32
CA ILE A 328 19.99 4.73 -3.29
C ILE A 328 18.84 4.76 -4.30
N MET A 329 18.34 3.58 -4.66
CA MET A 329 17.34 3.42 -5.71
C MET A 329 15.95 3.93 -5.32
N MET A 330 15.57 3.75 -4.05
CA MET A 330 14.30 4.24 -3.52
C MET A 330 14.21 5.79 -3.53
N PRO A 331 15.20 6.54 -3.01
CA PRO A 331 15.24 8.01 -3.14
C PRO A 331 15.25 8.51 -4.58
N MET A 332 16.00 7.86 -5.48
CA MET A 332 16.09 8.30 -6.88
C MET A 332 14.73 8.28 -7.57
N ALA A 333 13.98 7.21 -7.37
CA ALA A 333 12.71 7.05 -8.04
C ALA A 333 11.55 7.80 -7.34
N LEU A 334 11.61 8.02 -6.02
CA LEU A 334 10.77 9.04 -5.35
C LEU A 334 11.07 10.45 -5.89
N GLY A 335 12.34 10.78 -6.13
CA GLY A 335 12.75 12.05 -6.73
C GLY A 335 12.18 12.25 -8.13
N LEU A 336 12.21 11.21 -8.99
CA LEU A 336 11.61 11.27 -10.32
C LEU A 336 10.08 11.43 -10.28
N LEU A 337 9.39 10.74 -9.38
CA LEU A 337 7.95 10.91 -9.19
C LEU A 337 7.63 12.33 -8.69
N TYR A 338 8.44 12.88 -7.78
CA TYR A 338 8.32 14.27 -7.36
C TYR A 338 8.55 15.25 -8.51
N CYS A 339 9.58 15.04 -9.35
CA CYS A 339 9.82 15.83 -10.54
C CYS A 339 8.64 15.77 -11.52
N GLU A 340 8.04 14.61 -11.73
CA GLU A 340 6.85 14.46 -12.56
C GLU A 340 5.66 15.27 -11.99
N LEU A 341 5.42 15.19 -10.68
CA LEU A 341 4.38 15.99 -10.03
C LEU A 341 4.61 17.50 -10.21
N GLN A 342 5.87 17.95 -10.13
CA GLN A 342 6.24 19.34 -10.39
C GLN A 342 6.03 19.70 -11.87
N ILE A 343 6.40 18.83 -12.80
CA ILE A 343 6.20 19.07 -14.23
C ILE A 343 4.71 19.20 -14.53
N LEU A 344 3.88 18.26 -14.06
CA LEU A 344 2.43 18.30 -14.25
C LEU A 344 1.81 19.57 -13.65
N SER A 345 2.26 20.00 -12.46
CA SER A 345 1.75 21.23 -11.83
C SER A 345 2.16 22.52 -12.55
N HIS A 346 3.17 22.48 -13.44
CA HIS A 346 3.55 23.64 -14.26
C HIS A 346 2.98 23.56 -15.70
N LEU A 347 2.54 22.40 -16.15
CA LEU A 347 1.95 22.18 -17.48
C LEU A 347 0.43 22.35 -17.52
N VAL A 348 -0.22 22.21 -16.37
CA VAL A 348 -1.66 22.35 -16.22
C VAL A 348 -1.89 23.54 -15.29
N GLU A 349 -2.31 24.68 -15.86
CA GLU A 349 -2.92 25.74 -15.05
C GLU A 349 -4.16 25.15 -14.40
N GLU A 350 -4.27 25.26 -13.08
CA GLU A 350 -5.53 25.01 -12.39
C GLU A 350 -6.51 26.05 -12.93
N ASP A 351 -7.47 25.65 -13.77
CA ASP A 351 -8.54 26.52 -14.25
C ASP A 351 -9.33 27.03 -13.03
N GLU A 352 -8.87 28.12 -12.42
CA GLU A 352 -9.67 28.95 -11.48
C GLU A 352 -10.86 29.59 -12.22
N ASP A 353 -10.87 29.55 -13.55
CA ASP A 353 -11.76 30.31 -14.44
C ASP A 353 -13.20 29.77 -14.58
N LEU A 354 -13.60 28.70 -13.87
CA LEU A 354 -15.01 28.24 -13.87
C LEU A 354 -15.79 28.60 -12.59
N ALA A 355 -15.13 29.17 -11.58
CA ALA A 355 -15.81 29.64 -10.37
C ALA A 355 -16.23 31.12 -10.45
N ASP A 356 -15.50 31.94 -11.21
CA ASP A 356 -15.75 33.39 -11.27
C ASP A 356 -16.87 33.80 -12.25
N ASP A 357 -17.16 33.02 -13.30
CA ASP A 357 -18.22 33.34 -14.28
C ASP A 357 -19.65 33.20 -13.72
N TYR A 358 -19.83 32.44 -12.63
CA TYR A 358 -21.10 32.40 -11.89
C TYR A 358 -21.28 33.58 -10.91
N SER A 359 -20.21 34.31 -10.60
CA SER A 359 -20.28 35.49 -9.71
C SER A 359 -20.52 36.79 -10.48
N ASP A 360 -20.13 36.85 -11.76
CA ASP A 360 -20.24 38.03 -12.62
C ASP A 360 -21.46 38.01 -13.56
N SER A 361 -22.10 36.86 -13.74
CA SER A 361 -23.43 36.77 -14.38
C SER A 361 -24.51 37.20 -13.39
N GLY A 362 -24.67 38.53 -13.22
CA GLY A 362 -25.64 39.20 -12.34
C GLY A 362 -27.11 38.82 -12.55
N VAL A 363 -27.49 37.59 -12.22
CA VAL A 363 -28.87 37.04 -12.31
C VAL A 363 -29.44 36.75 -10.90
N GLY A 364 -28.77 37.20 -9.84
CA GLY A 364 -29.20 36.99 -8.44
C GLY A 364 -29.90 38.16 -7.75
N GLN A 365 -30.07 39.32 -8.39
CA GLN A 365 -30.68 40.51 -7.77
C GLN A 365 -32.08 40.79 -8.29
N HIS A 366 -33.08 39.98 -7.94
CA HIS A 366 -34.48 40.44 -7.81
C HIS A 366 -35.39 39.35 -7.25
N LEU A 367 -35.34 39.12 -5.94
CA LEU A 367 -36.50 38.60 -5.20
C LEU A 367 -36.55 39.29 -3.84
N THR A 368 -37.32 40.38 -3.77
CA THR A 368 -37.77 40.96 -2.50
C THR A 368 -38.91 40.11 -1.92
N PRO A 369 -39.07 40.04 -0.59
CA PRO A 369 -40.18 39.33 0.03
C PRO A 369 -41.43 40.22 0.00
N VAL A 370 -42.54 39.72 -0.55
CA VAL A 370 -43.86 40.28 -0.33
C VAL A 370 -44.57 39.42 0.73
N ALA A 371 -45.21 40.14 1.65
CA ALA A 371 -45.85 39.74 2.89
C ALA A 371 -46.82 38.56 2.82
#